data_AF-A0A2I0NUW5-F1
#
_entry.id   AF-A0A2I0NUW5-F1
#
_cell.length_a   1.000
_cell.length_b   1.000
_cell.length_c   1.000
_cell.angle_alpha   90.00
_cell.angle_beta   90.00
_cell.angle_gamma   90.00
#
_symmetry.space_group_name_H-M   'P 1'
#
loop_
_entity.id
_entity.type
_entity.pdbx_description
1 polymer ?
#
loop_
_entity_poly.entity_id
_entity_poly.type
_entity_poly.pdbx_seq_one_letter_code
_entity_poly.pdbx_strand_id
1 'polypeptide(L)'
;PAKIPQQIDLMVFSNVLNEISDISLDQRADLVMRLAGRLAPDGTILIIEPAEEANSSQLRLLSLALKKRGLTIHSPCSFIWGTNCTPDRCWSFATNRNIQPTRLMGVLASGEEPFRYLNIDIKYTYVVIRKDGKVRDSYRVPMGSRVLRLSQIRRHVEKRINLIAAKMSGNLGDAKTMVFKLCDGTVDVPVYAVVPAFHVTPENEAIVSAPYGAILEIKSVLVRHNPKHDAYNVLVSRNTRINTPAMHGRE
;
A
#
# COMPACT_ATOMS: atom_id res chain seq x y z
N PRO A 1 -5.55 -21.35 -22.56
CA PRO A 1 -6.39 -21.63 -21.36
C PRO A 1 -6.77 -23.11 -21.15
N ALA A 2 -6.93 -23.91 -22.21
CA ALA A 2 -7.41 -25.30 -22.09
C ALA A 2 -6.55 -26.20 -21.19
N LYS A 3 -5.24 -25.94 -21.08
CA LYS A 3 -4.30 -26.68 -20.22
C LYS A 3 -4.27 -26.21 -18.75
N ILE A 4 -4.99 -25.14 -18.41
CA ILE A 4 -5.03 -24.59 -17.05
C ILE A 4 -6.12 -25.33 -16.26
N PRO A 5 -5.81 -25.89 -15.07
CA PRO A 5 -6.79 -26.56 -14.22
C PRO A 5 -8.03 -25.70 -13.94
N GLN A 6 -9.16 -26.35 -13.68
CA GLN A 6 -10.35 -25.70 -13.15
C GLN A 6 -10.33 -25.71 -11.62
N GLN A 7 -11.15 -24.86 -11.00
CA GLN A 7 -11.31 -24.76 -9.54
C GLN A 7 -9.99 -24.47 -8.81
N ILE A 8 -9.18 -23.56 -9.34
CA ILE A 8 -7.93 -23.14 -8.70
C ILE A 8 -8.23 -22.31 -7.44
N ASP A 9 -7.66 -22.70 -6.31
CA ASP A 9 -7.79 -21.95 -5.04
C ASP A 9 -6.90 -20.70 -5.01
N LEU A 10 -5.68 -20.81 -5.55
CA LEU A 10 -4.70 -19.72 -5.59
C LEU A 10 -4.01 -19.64 -6.95
N MET A 11 -4.09 -18.47 -7.57
CA MET A 11 -3.37 -18.12 -8.78
C MET A 11 -2.38 -16.99 -8.48
N VAL A 12 -1.10 -17.21 -8.82
CA VAL A 12 -0.03 -16.25 -8.53
C VAL A 12 0.54 -15.68 -9.83
N PHE A 13 0.55 -14.36 -9.94
CA PHE A 13 1.30 -13.60 -10.93
C PHE A 13 2.44 -12.89 -10.20
N SER A 14 3.66 -13.41 -10.32
CA SER A 14 4.81 -12.87 -9.58
C SER A 14 5.85 -12.31 -10.55
N ASN A 15 5.89 -10.98 -10.68
CA ASN A 15 6.82 -10.24 -11.55
C ASN A 15 6.69 -10.67 -13.03
N VAL A 16 5.44 -10.77 -13.49
CA VAL A 16 5.14 -11.23 -14.86
C VAL A 16 4.20 -10.32 -15.61
N LEU A 17 3.31 -9.57 -14.94
CA LEU A 17 2.35 -8.74 -15.66
C LEU A 17 2.99 -7.41 -16.08
N ASN A 18 3.97 -6.92 -15.33
CA ASN A 18 4.80 -5.77 -15.69
C ASN A 18 5.64 -6.04 -16.96
N GLU A 19 6.12 -7.27 -17.15
CA GLU A 19 6.97 -7.66 -18.29
C GLU A 19 6.21 -7.75 -19.62
N ILE A 20 4.87 -7.80 -19.59
CA ILE A 20 4.03 -7.80 -20.79
C ILE A 20 3.80 -6.33 -21.19
N SER A 21 4.79 -5.73 -21.84
CA SER A 21 4.84 -4.30 -22.19
C SER A 21 4.04 -3.93 -23.44
N ASP A 22 3.69 -4.91 -24.27
CA ASP A 22 3.03 -4.77 -25.57
C ASP A 22 1.50 -4.72 -25.50
N ILE A 23 0.93 -4.65 -24.30
CA ILE A 23 -0.52 -4.60 -24.09
C ILE A 23 -0.95 -3.43 -23.21
N SER A 24 -2.13 -2.90 -23.49
CA SER A 24 -2.77 -1.85 -22.69
C SER A 24 -3.20 -2.36 -21.30
N LEU A 25 -3.50 -1.42 -20.40
CA LEU A 25 -4.04 -1.73 -19.08
C LEU A 25 -5.32 -2.59 -19.16
N ASP A 26 -6.21 -2.29 -20.10
CA ASP A 26 -7.46 -3.03 -20.28
C ASP A 26 -7.21 -4.43 -20.82
N GLN A 27 -6.31 -4.58 -21.80
CA GLN A 27 -5.92 -5.90 -22.31
C GLN A 27 -5.28 -6.75 -21.22
N ARG A 28 -4.45 -6.14 -20.36
CA ARG A 28 -3.84 -6.80 -19.19
C ARG A 28 -4.91 -7.21 -18.18
N ALA A 29 -5.89 -6.37 -17.91
CA ALA A 29 -7.03 -6.71 -17.05
C ALA A 29 -7.87 -7.85 -17.64
N ASP A 30 -8.13 -7.84 -18.95
CA ASP A 30 -8.89 -8.88 -19.64
C ASP A 30 -8.15 -10.23 -19.67
N LEU A 31 -6.82 -10.20 -19.78
CA LEU A 31 -5.97 -11.38 -19.60
C LEU A 31 -6.17 -11.99 -18.21
N VAL A 32 -6.05 -11.18 -17.16
CA VAL A 32 -6.25 -11.64 -15.77
C VAL A 32 -7.68 -12.14 -15.56
N MET A 33 -8.71 -11.46 -16.08
CA MET A 33 -10.10 -11.92 -15.98
C MET A 33 -10.33 -13.27 -16.65
N ARG A 34 -9.74 -13.48 -17.83
CA ARG A 34 -9.82 -14.75 -18.56
C ARG A 34 -9.24 -15.91 -17.75
N LEU A 35 -8.14 -15.65 -17.03
CA LEU A 35 -7.51 -16.61 -16.14
C LEU A 35 -8.30 -16.78 -14.83
N ALA A 36 -8.88 -15.70 -14.30
CA ALA A 36 -9.77 -15.72 -13.13
C ALA A 36 -11.01 -16.59 -13.35
N GLY A 37 -11.44 -16.79 -14.59
CA GLY A 37 -12.50 -17.73 -14.96
C GLY A 37 -12.18 -19.20 -14.61
N ARG A 38 -10.92 -19.54 -14.30
CA ARG A 38 -10.48 -20.88 -13.87
C ARG A 38 -10.43 -21.06 -12.35
N LEU A 39 -10.59 -19.97 -11.58
CA LEU A 39 -10.59 -20.02 -10.13
C LEU A 39 -11.86 -20.67 -9.58
N ALA A 40 -11.73 -21.32 -8.43
CA ALA A 40 -12.87 -21.68 -7.58
C ALA A 40 -13.76 -20.44 -7.28
N PRO A 41 -15.03 -20.61 -6.89
CA PRO A 41 -15.92 -19.50 -6.51
C PRO A 41 -15.33 -18.58 -5.42
N ASP A 42 -14.54 -19.14 -4.50
CA ASP A 42 -13.83 -18.46 -3.42
C ASP A 42 -12.30 -18.36 -3.64
N GLY A 43 -11.87 -18.65 -4.86
CA GLY A 43 -10.45 -18.62 -5.26
C GLY A 43 -9.85 -17.22 -5.20
N THR A 44 -8.53 -17.19 -5.06
CA THR A 44 -7.73 -15.98 -4.82
C THR A 44 -6.69 -15.78 -5.91
N ILE A 45 -6.48 -14.52 -6.31
CA ILE A 45 -5.36 -14.08 -7.14
C ILE A 45 -4.41 -13.28 -6.27
N LEU A 46 -3.12 -13.64 -6.33
CA LEU A 46 -2.03 -12.83 -5.79
C LEU A 46 -1.23 -12.28 -6.96
N ILE A 47 -1.18 -10.95 -7.08
CA ILE A 47 -0.29 -10.28 -8.03
C ILE A 47 0.80 -9.58 -7.23
N ILE A 48 2.06 -9.83 -7.58
CA ILE A 48 3.25 -9.24 -6.98
C ILE A 48 4.08 -8.63 -8.10
N GLU A 49 4.53 -7.40 -7.89
CA GLU A 49 5.41 -6.69 -8.80
C GLU A 49 6.54 -5.99 -8.02
N PRO A 50 7.69 -5.68 -8.67
CA PRO A 50 8.75 -4.90 -8.05
C PRO A 50 8.21 -3.58 -7.50
N ALA A 51 8.71 -3.15 -6.35
CA ALA A 51 8.32 -1.87 -5.73
C ALA A 51 8.90 -0.64 -6.43
N GLU A 52 9.24 -0.74 -7.70
CA GLU A 52 9.51 0.43 -8.53
C GLU A 52 8.23 1.25 -8.69
N GLU A 53 8.40 2.56 -8.82
CA GLU A 53 7.27 3.48 -8.84
C GLU A 53 6.30 3.23 -9.99
N ALA A 54 6.84 3.02 -11.20
CA ALA A 54 6.07 2.74 -12.40
C ALA A 54 5.27 1.43 -12.23
N ASN A 55 5.94 0.34 -11.85
CA ASN A 55 5.31 -0.97 -11.64
C ASN A 55 4.25 -0.92 -10.53
N SER A 56 4.55 -0.23 -9.43
CA SER A 56 3.60 -0.05 -8.32
C SER A 56 2.36 0.71 -8.75
N SER A 57 2.52 1.81 -9.48
CA SER A 57 1.41 2.63 -9.95
C SER A 57 0.57 1.87 -10.97
N GLN A 58 1.19 1.18 -11.92
CA GLN A 58 0.50 0.33 -12.88
C GLN A 58 -0.28 -0.81 -12.19
N LEU A 59 0.30 -1.46 -11.18
CA LEU A 59 -0.41 -2.51 -10.44
C LEU A 59 -1.63 -1.96 -9.70
N ARG A 60 -1.55 -0.73 -9.17
CA ARG A 60 -2.70 -0.09 -8.52
C ARG A 60 -3.80 0.23 -9.52
N LEU A 61 -3.47 0.75 -10.69
CA LEU A 61 -4.43 0.95 -11.78
C LEU A 61 -5.05 -0.38 -12.24
N LEU A 62 -4.25 -1.44 -12.39
CA LEU A 62 -4.73 -2.77 -12.75
C LEU A 62 -5.69 -3.31 -11.70
N SER A 63 -5.37 -3.18 -10.41
CA SER A 63 -6.26 -3.64 -9.33
C SER A 63 -7.63 -2.96 -9.38
N LEU A 64 -7.67 -1.66 -9.71
CA LEU A 64 -8.93 -0.91 -9.86
C LEU A 64 -9.68 -1.32 -11.14
N ALA A 65 -8.97 -1.60 -12.23
CA ALA A 65 -9.56 -2.11 -13.47
C ALA A 65 -10.20 -3.49 -13.27
N LEU A 66 -9.56 -4.37 -12.48
CA LEU A 66 -10.09 -5.67 -12.09
C LEU A 66 -11.28 -5.55 -11.15
N LYS A 67 -11.23 -4.60 -10.20
CA LYS A 67 -12.37 -4.27 -9.33
C LYS A 67 -13.59 -3.85 -10.15
N LYS A 68 -13.40 -2.98 -11.14
CA LYS A 68 -14.47 -2.54 -12.05
C LYS A 68 -15.08 -3.69 -12.87
N ARG A 69 -14.31 -4.75 -13.12
CA ARG A 69 -14.73 -5.97 -13.83
C ARG A 69 -15.35 -7.03 -12.90
N GLY A 70 -15.65 -6.68 -11.64
CA GLY A 70 -16.40 -7.53 -10.71
C GLY A 70 -15.56 -8.34 -9.73
N LEU A 71 -14.23 -8.20 -9.74
CA LEU A 71 -13.39 -8.80 -8.69
C LEU A 71 -13.33 -7.91 -7.44
N THR A 72 -12.92 -8.48 -6.31
CA THR A 72 -12.80 -7.75 -5.04
C THR A 72 -11.34 -7.62 -4.63
N ILE A 73 -10.89 -6.40 -4.35
CA ILE A 73 -9.57 -6.17 -3.75
C ILE A 73 -9.67 -6.55 -2.26
N HIS A 74 -9.03 -7.67 -1.91
CA HIS A 74 -8.96 -8.11 -0.52
C HIS A 74 -7.95 -7.29 0.28
N SER A 75 -6.78 -7.02 -0.30
CA SER A 75 -5.70 -6.23 0.31
C SER A 75 -4.73 -5.73 -0.77
N PRO A 76 -3.93 -4.68 -0.54
CA PRO A 76 -3.77 -3.92 0.71
C PRO A 76 -4.70 -2.71 0.85
N CYS A 77 -5.34 -2.29 -0.25
CA CYS A 77 -6.15 -1.08 -0.28
C CYS A 77 -7.48 -1.29 0.47
N SER A 78 -7.69 -0.49 1.51
CA SER A 78 -8.96 -0.42 2.25
C SER A 78 -9.79 0.79 1.79
N PHE A 79 -11.00 0.57 1.28
CA PHE A 79 -11.92 1.64 0.84
C PHE A 79 -12.76 2.15 2.03
N ILE A 80 -12.10 2.67 3.07
CA ILE A 80 -12.71 2.99 4.37
C ILE A 80 -13.83 4.05 4.30
N TRP A 81 -13.82 4.89 3.27
CA TRP A 81 -14.86 5.89 3.02
C TRP A 81 -16.01 5.40 2.12
N GLY A 82 -15.93 4.17 1.61
CA GLY A 82 -16.89 3.65 0.64
C GLY A 82 -16.82 4.30 -0.75
N THR A 83 -15.86 5.21 -0.97
CA THR A 83 -15.65 5.87 -2.26
C THR A 83 -14.62 5.14 -3.11
N ASN A 84 -14.71 5.30 -4.43
CA ASN A 84 -13.68 4.80 -5.33
C ASN A 84 -12.39 5.61 -5.19
N CYS A 85 -11.26 4.93 -5.34
CA CYS A 85 -9.94 5.54 -5.42
C CYS A 85 -9.61 5.82 -6.88
N THR A 86 -9.06 7.00 -7.16
CA THR A 86 -8.66 7.44 -8.50
C THR A 86 -7.22 7.96 -8.45
N PRO A 87 -6.24 7.07 -8.20
CA PRO A 87 -4.86 7.50 -8.07
C PRO A 87 -4.31 7.88 -9.45
N ASP A 88 -3.66 9.03 -9.53
CA ASP A 88 -2.78 9.37 -10.65
C ASP A 88 -1.44 8.63 -10.49
N ARG A 89 -0.85 8.73 -9.30
CA ARG A 89 0.43 8.12 -8.93
C ARG A 89 0.35 7.43 -7.56
N CYS A 90 0.53 6.10 -7.50
CA CYS A 90 0.39 5.34 -6.26
C CYS A 90 1.57 4.38 -6.01
N TRP A 91 2.68 4.95 -5.58
CA TRP A 91 3.82 4.19 -5.08
C TRP A 91 3.55 3.67 -3.66
N SER A 92 3.15 2.42 -3.50
CA SER A 92 2.88 1.81 -2.19
C SER A 92 3.28 0.33 -2.20
N PHE A 93 4.07 -0.07 -1.21
CA PHE A 93 4.72 -1.37 -1.22
C PHE A 93 4.93 -1.92 0.19
N ALA A 94 5.08 -3.23 0.26
CA ALA A 94 5.57 -3.93 1.44
C ALA A 94 7.08 -4.08 1.37
N THR A 95 7.68 -4.30 2.54
CA THR A 95 9.10 -4.61 2.74
C THR A 95 9.22 -5.95 3.45
N ASN A 96 10.24 -6.72 3.13
CA ASN A 96 10.59 -7.94 3.86
C ASN A 96 12.02 -7.85 4.38
N ARG A 97 12.43 -8.85 5.17
CA ARG A 97 13.81 -9.01 5.61
C ARG A 97 14.77 -8.96 4.42
N ASN A 98 15.94 -8.38 4.66
CA ASN A 98 17.00 -8.35 3.67
C ASN A 98 17.41 -9.77 3.30
N ILE A 99 17.74 -9.97 2.03
CA ILE A 99 18.36 -11.23 1.59
C ILE A 99 19.82 -11.26 2.02
N GLN A 100 20.35 -12.47 2.18
CA GLN A 100 21.79 -12.63 2.27
C GLN A 100 22.38 -12.39 0.87
N PRO A 101 23.41 -11.51 0.75
CA PRO A 101 24.11 -11.34 -0.52
C PRO A 101 24.58 -12.69 -1.05
N THR A 102 24.33 -12.95 -2.33
CA THR A 102 24.92 -14.13 -2.99
C THR A 102 26.42 -13.92 -3.19
N ARG A 103 27.18 -15.01 -3.39
CA ARG A 103 28.60 -14.92 -3.76
C ARG A 103 28.81 -14.07 -5.01
N LEU A 104 27.92 -14.17 -6.00
CA LEU A 104 27.97 -13.36 -7.22
C LEU A 104 27.81 -11.87 -6.93
N MET A 105 26.85 -11.49 -6.08
CA MET A 105 26.69 -10.09 -5.64
C MET A 105 27.96 -9.59 -4.96
N GLY A 106 28.55 -10.40 -4.07
CA GLY A 106 29.81 -10.05 -3.40
C GLY A 106 30.98 -9.85 -4.37
N VAL A 107 31.13 -10.72 -5.38
CA VAL A 107 32.17 -10.58 -6.40
C VAL A 107 31.95 -9.33 -7.25
N LEU A 108 30.74 -9.10 -7.75
CA LEU A 108 30.44 -7.91 -8.57
C LEU A 108 30.60 -6.61 -7.76
N ALA A 109 30.23 -6.64 -6.48
CA ALA A 109 30.41 -5.51 -5.57
C ALA A 109 31.88 -5.26 -5.17
N SER A 110 32.84 -6.09 -5.58
CA SER A 110 34.27 -5.82 -5.35
C SER A 110 34.87 -4.84 -6.37
N GLY A 111 34.14 -4.53 -7.45
CA GLY A 111 34.55 -3.57 -8.47
C GLY A 111 34.12 -2.13 -8.17
N GLU A 112 34.10 -1.30 -9.21
CA GLU A 112 33.58 0.06 -9.13
C GLU A 112 32.06 0.06 -8.89
N GLU A 113 31.57 1.03 -8.13
CA GLU A 113 30.14 1.20 -7.80
C GLU A 113 29.48 -0.01 -7.09
N PRO A 114 30.02 -0.45 -5.92
CA PRO A 114 29.55 -1.64 -5.19
C PRO A 114 28.05 -1.65 -4.88
N PHE A 115 27.48 -0.46 -4.66
CA PHE A 115 26.07 -0.26 -4.33
C PHE A 115 25.12 -0.72 -5.45
N ARG A 116 25.58 -0.83 -6.71
CA ARG A 116 24.75 -1.32 -7.83
C ARG A 116 24.49 -2.82 -7.76
N TYR A 117 25.43 -3.56 -7.20
CA TYR A 117 25.39 -5.02 -7.16
C TYR A 117 24.99 -5.57 -5.78
N LEU A 118 25.02 -4.72 -4.75
CA LEU A 118 24.63 -5.05 -3.39
C LEU A 118 23.30 -4.39 -2.99
N ASN A 119 22.21 -4.76 -3.66
CA ASN A 119 20.85 -4.40 -3.23
C ASN A 119 20.19 -5.59 -2.55
N ILE A 120 20.22 -5.60 -1.22
CA ILE A 120 19.66 -6.68 -0.40
C ILE A 120 18.27 -6.39 0.14
N ASP A 121 17.78 -5.16 -0.04
CA ASP A 121 16.49 -4.72 0.47
C ASP A 121 15.37 -5.35 -0.37
N ILE A 122 14.45 -6.05 0.28
CA ILE A 122 13.28 -6.62 -0.41
C ILE A 122 12.10 -5.68 -0.28
N LYS A 123 11.70 -5.09 -1.40
CA LYS A 123 10.53 -4.22 -1.55
C LYS A 123 9.66 -4.73 -2.70
N TYR A 124 8.37 -4.93 -2.45
CA TYR A 124 7.43 -5.40 -3.47
C TYR A 124 6.05 -4.79 -3.29
N THR A 125 5.38 -4.54 -4.42
CA THR A 125 4.00 -4.10 -4.46
C THR A 125 3.14 -5.32 -4.73
N TYR A 126 2.12 -5.53 -3.92
CA TYR A 126 1.17 -6.62 -4.16
C TYR A 126 -0.28 -6.15 -4.16
N VAL A 127 -1.13 -7.00 -4.72
CA VAL A 127 -2.57 -6.99 -4.49
C VAL A 127 -3.06 -8.43 -4.35
N VAL A 128 -3.95 -8.65 -3.38
CA VAL A 128 -4.72 -9.88 -3.24
C VAL A 128 -6.13 -9.59 -3.71
N ILE A 129 -6.63 -10.40 -4.63
CA ILE A 129 -7.93 -10.23 -5.26
C ILE A 129 -8.75 -11.52 -5.04
N ARG A 130 -10.04 -11.37 -4.74
CA ARG A 130 -10.98 -12.48 -4.50
C ARG A 130 -12.21 -12.37 -5.38
N LYS A 131 -12.87 -13.51 -5.62
CA LYS A 131 -14.15 -13.60 -6.34
C LYS A 131 -15.38 -13.54 -5.42
N ASP A 132 -15.24 -13.89 -4.15
CA ASP A 132 -16.33 -14.06 -3.20
C ASP A 132 -16.72 -12.79 -2.43
N GLY A 133 -16.21 -11.62 -2.82
CA GLY A 133 -16.54 -10.36 -2.15
C GLY A 133 -15.83 -10.12 -0.81
N LYS A 134 -15.04 -11.07 -0.30
CA LYS A 134 -14.35 -10.91 0.99
C LYS A 134 -13.23 -9.87 0.89
N VAL A 135 -13.17 -9.00 1.90
CA VAL A 135 -12.12 -7.99 2.08
C VAL A 135 -11.34 -8.29 3.36
N ARG A 136 -10.06 -7.90 3.42
CA ARG A 136 -9.24 -8.07 4.64
C ARG A 136 -9.79 -7.26 5.81
N ASP A 137 -10.19 -6.02 5.51
CA ASP A 137 -10.64 -5.04 6.49
C ASP A 137 -12.01 -4.49 6.04
N SER A 138 -13.09 -4.86 6.75
CA SER A 138 -14.45 -4.38 6.48
C SER A 138 -14.73 -2.98 7.04
N TYR A 139 -13.77 -2.41 7.78
CA TYR A 139 -13.90 -1.13 8.46
C TYR A 139 -14.43 -0.01 7.54
N ARG A 140 -15.36 0.77 8.08
CA ARG A 140 -15.86 2.01 7.48
C ARG A 140 -15.78 3.11 8.52
N VAL A 141 -15.37 4.30 8.08
CA VAL A 141 -15.36 5.46 8.97
C VAL A 141 -16.81 5.78 9.37
N PRO A 142 -17.15 5.79 10.67
CA PRO A 142 -18.51 6.08 11.12
C PRO A 142 -18.97 7.47 10.71
N MET A 143 -20.26 7.61 10.38
CA MET A 143 -20.85 8.91 10.08
C MET A 143 -20.72 9.85 11.30
N GLY A 144 -20.37 11.12 11.05
CA GLY A 144 -20.16 12.11 12.12
C GLY A 144 -18.80 12.02 12.84
N SER A 145 -17.91 11.10 12.43
CA SER A 145 -16.55 11.05 12.98
C SER A 145 -15.80 12.35 12.75
N ARG A 146 -15.17 12.89 13.80
CA ARG A 146 -14.35 14.11 13.74
C ARG A 146 -12.93 13.81 13.23
N VAL A 147 -12.86 13.20 12.05
CA VAL A 147 -11.60 12.88 11.35
C VAL A 147 -11.58 13.51 9.97
N LEU A 148 -10.40 13.92 9.52
CA LEU A 148 -10.20 14.57 8.23
C LEU A 148 -10.06 13.53 7.12
N ARG A 149 -10.78 13.73 6.01
CA ARG A 149 -10.50 13.06 4.73
C ARG A 149 -9.23 13.62 4.12
N LEU A 150 -8.32 12.76 3.67
CA LEU A 150 -7.02 13.21 3.17
C LEU A 150 -7.13 14.07 1.91
N SER A 151 -8.17 13.94 1.09
CA SER A 151 -8.47 14.89 -0.01
C SER A 151 -8.65 16.34 0.43
N GLN A 152 -8.86 16.61 1.73
CA GLN A 152 -9.05 17.95 2.29
C GLN A 152 -7.82 18.44 3.08
N ILE A 153 -6.71 17.70 3.05
CA ILE A 153 -5.52 18.00 3.87
C ILE A 153 -4.89 19.36 3.54
N ARG A 154 -4.95 19.78 2.27
CA ARG A 154 -4.45 21.09 1.81
C ARG A 154 -5.03 22.28 2.57
N ARG A 155 -6.29 22.18 3.03
CA ARG A 155 -6.99 23.26 3.78
C ARG A 155 -6.58 23.33 5.26
N HIS A 156 -5.72 22.41 5.69
CA HIS A 156 -5.36 22.19 7.09
C HIS A 156 -3.86 22.26 7.35
N VAL A 157 -3.06 22.76 6.42
CA VAL A 157 -1.63 23.07 6.65
C VAL A 157 -1.51 23.97 7.88
N GLU A 158 -0.50 23.71 8.72
CA GLU A 158 -0.28 24.36 10.03
C GLU A 158 -1.29 24.02 11.13
N LYS A 159 -2.30 23.17 10.85
CA LYS A 159 -3.31 22.77 11.85
C LYS A 159 -3.05 21.38 12.39
N ARG A 160 -3.51 21.15 13.62
CA ARG A 160 -3.62 19.81 14.20
C ARG A 160 -4.90 19.15 13.76
N ILE A 161 -4.80 17.91 13.29
CA ILE A 161 -5.93 17.13 12.79
C ILE A 161 -5.96 15.75 13.41
N ASN A 162 -7.12 15.11 13.31
CA ASN A 162 -7.28 13.67 13.47
C ASN A 162 -7.58 13.08 12.10
N LEU A 163 -7.10 11.88 11.81
CA LEU A 163 -7.34 11.19 10.55
C LEU A 163 -7.43 9.67 10.77
N ILE A 164 -8.05 8.97 9.83
CA ILE A 164 -7.98 7.52 9.75
C ILE A 164 -7.42 7.19 8.37
N ALA A 165 -6.38 6.38 8.32
CA ALA A 165 -5.73 5.99 7.07
C ALA A 165 -5.06 4.62 7.20
N ALA A 166 -4.92 3.93 6.07
CA ALA A 166 -4.08 2.75 5.96
C ALA A 166 -2.59 3.16 5.87
N LYS A 167 -1.73 2.40 6.56
CA LYS A 167 -0.26 2.49 6.42
C LYS A 167 0.18 1.81 5.13
N MET A 168 0.62 2.58 4.14
CA MET A 168 0.88 2.13 2.77
C MET A 168 2.36 2.10 2.39
N SER A 169 3.27 1.98 3.38
CA SER A 169 4.68 1.64 3.15
C SER A 169 5.34 1.09 4.41
N GLY A 170 6.52 0.50 4.25
CA GLY A 170 7.54 0.42 5.31
C GLY A 170 8.12 1.79 5.66
N ASN A 171 9.17 1.83 6.48
CA ASN A 171 9.89 3.07 6.77
C ASN A 171 10.65 3.53 5.51
N LEU A 172 10.32 4.72 5.01
CA LEU A 172 10.96 5.40 3.88
C LEU A 172 12.05 6.39 4.32
N GLY A 173 12.12 6.66 5.62
CA GLY A 173 13.11 7.54 6.22
C GLY A 173 14.33 6.76 6.70
N ASP A 174 14.98 7.30 7.72
CA ASP A 174 16.18 6.73 8.34
C ASP A 174 15.93 6.40 9.83
N ALA A 175 17.02 6.09 10.55
CA ALA A 175 16.96 5.77 11.97
C ALA A 175 16.62 6.98 12.87
N LYS A 176 16.84 8.22 12.40
CA LYS A 176 16.57 9.45 13.15
C LYS A 176 15.15 9.96 12.89
N THR A 177 14.69 9.86 11.65
CA THR A 177 13.36 10.30 11.23
C THR A 177 12.73 9.25 10.35
N MET A 178 11.73 8.57 10.91
CA MET A 178 10.97 7.58 10.17
C MET A 178 9.87 8.25 9.34
N VAL A 179 9.58 7.68 8.17
CA VAL A 179 8.58 8.20 7.24
C VAL A 179 7.71 7.06 6.74
N PHE A 180 6.38 7.18 6.87
CA PHE A 180 5.43 6.15 6.44
C PHE A 180 4.37 6.77 5.54
N LYS A 181 4.11 6.16 4.38
CA LYS A 181 3.03 6.58 3.48
C LYS A 181 1.68 6.25 4.10
N LEU A 182 0.73 7.18 3.99
CA LEU A 182 -0.66 7.00 4.43
C LEU A 182 -1.62 7.11 3.24
N CYS A 183 -2.72 6.36 3.29
CA CYS A 183 -3.80 6.48 2.31
C CYS A 183 -5.15 6.15 2.92
N ASP A 184 -6.17 6.95 2.61
CA ASP A 184 -7.56 6.67 2.97
C ASP A 184 -8.44 6.35 1.74
N GLY A 185 -7.82 6.29 0.56
CA GLY A 185 -8.50 6.07 -0.73
C GLY A 185 -9.01 7.35 -1.39
N THR A 186 -8.91 8.52 -0.74
CA THR A 186 -9.33 9.83 -1.28
C THR A 186 -8.18 10.74 -1.67
N VAL A 187 -6.95 10.32 -1.36
CA VAL A 187 -5.72 11.10 -1.56
C VAL A 187 -5.51 11.44 -3.03
N ASP A 188 -5.31 12.73 -3.31
CA ASP A 188 -4.83 13.27 -4.58
C ASP A 188 -3.31 13.51 -4.54
N VAL A 189 -2.82 14.11 -3.45
CA VAL A 189 -1.40 14.42 -3.21
C VAL A 189 -0.84 13.52 -2.12
N PRO A 190 0.33 12.84 -2.30
CA PRO A 190 0.86 11.90 -1.32
C PRO A 190 0.93 12.46 0.11
N VAL A 191 0.48 11.64 1.07
CA VAL A 191 0.52 11.96 2.50
C VAL A 191 1.47 11.02 3.24
N TYR A 192 2.35 11.57 4.07
CA TYR A 192 3.31 10.82 4.87
C TYR A 192 3.22 11.16 6.35
N ALA A 193 3.21 10.14 7.21
CA ALA A 193 3.52 10.32 8.62
C ALA A 193 5.03 10.48 8.79
N VAL A 194 5.46 11.58 9.40
CA VAL A 194 6.87 11.84 9.71
C VAL A 194 7.05 11.76 11.23
N VAL A 195 7.94 10.86 11.66
CA VAL A 195 8.11 10.47 13.07
C VAL A 195 9.60 10.56 13.43
N PRO A 196 10.05 11.67 14.06
CA PRO A 196 11.36 11.70 14.68
C PRO A 196 11.46 10.59 15.74
N ALA A 197 12.57 9.85 15.76
CA ALA A 197 12.71 8.66 16.60
C ALA A 197 12.48 8.94 18.11
N PHE A 198 12.91 10.11 18.58
CA PHE A 198 12.71 10.55 19.97
C PHE A 198 11.25 10.93 20.33
N HIS A 199 10.35 10.99 19.34
CA HIS A 199 8.91 11.19 19.53
C HIS A 199 8.10 9.90 19.60
N VAL A 200 8.73 8.73 19.39
CA VAL A 200 8.06 7.44 19.56
C VAL A 200 7.72 7.23 21.04
N THR A 201 6.48 6.87 21.32
CA THR A 201 5.96 6.52 22.65
C THR A 201 5.05 5.29 22.54
N PRO A 202 4.74 4.59 23.64
CA PRO A 202 3.78 3.49 23.62
C PRO A 202 2.40 3.87 23.04
N GLU A 203 1.98 5.14 23.15
CA GLU A 203 0.70 5.63 22.62
C GLU A 203 0.71 5.85 21.11
N ASN A 204 1.87 5.85 20.45
CA ASN A 204 1.99 6.05 19.01
C ASN A 204 2.80 4.99 18.27
N GLU A 205 3.37 4.00 18.98
CA GLU A 205 4.23 2.96 18.42
C GLU A 205 3.57 2.13 17.30
N ALA A 206 2.22 2.09 17.28
CA ALA A 206 1.44 1.44 16.24
C ALA A 206 1.80 1.94 14.83
N ILE A 207 2.23 3.20 14.64
CA ILE A 207 2.69 3.65 13.31
C ILE A 207 3.93 2.89 12.84
N VAL A 208 4.79 2.48 13.77
CA VAL A 208 6.03 1.74 13.49
C VAL A 208 5.72 0.27 13.31
N SER A 209 4.99 -0.33 14.26
CA SER A 209 4.77 -1.79 14.32
C SER A 209 3.67 -2.31 13.40
N ALA A 210 2.66 -1.49 13.04
CA ALA A 210 1.55 -1.95 12.23
C ALA A 210 2.00 -2.43 10.83
N PRO A 211 1.43 -3.53 10.32
CA PRO A 211 1.81 -4.08 9.03
C PRO A 211 1.31 -3.22 7.86
N TYR A 212 1.85 -3.49 6.68
CA TYR A 212 1.43 -2.85 5.45
C TYR A 212 -0.06 -3.09 5.14
N GLY A 213 -0.79 -1.99 4.94
CA GLY A 213 -2.23 -1.93 4.72
C GLY A 213 -3.06 -1.85 6.00
N ALA A 214 -2.46 -1.90 7.19
CA ALA A 214 -3.20 -1.76 8.45
C ALA A 214 -3.85 -0.37 8.56
N ILE A 215 -5.12 -0.35 8.98
CA ILE A 215 -5.86 0.89 9.22
C ILE A 215 -5.51 1.44 10.60
N LEU A 216 -5.15 2.72 10.65
CA LEU A 216 -4.75 3.43 11.86
C LEU A 216 -5.65 4.64 12.08
N GLU A 217 -6.17 4.80 13.29
CA GLU A 217 -6.74 6.04 13.79
C GLU A 217 -5.63 6.88 14.43
N ILE A 218 -5.33 8.04 13.83
CA ILE A 218 -4.20 8.91 14.21
C ILE A 218 -4.76 10.24 14.71
N LYS A 219 -4.50 10.57 15.98
CA LYS A 219 -5.05 11.77 16.64
C LYS A 219 -3.96 12.79 16.96
N SER A 220 -4.27 14.06 16.76
CA SER A 220 -3.40 15.20 17.07
C SER A 220 -2.05 15.16 16.33
N VAL A 221 -2.10 15.13 15.00
CA VAL A 221 -0.92 15.31 14.14
C VAL A 221 -0.92 16.69 13.49
N LEU A 222 0.27 17.30 13.36
CA LEU A 222 0.43 18.60 12.72
C LEU A 222 0.66 18.44 11.22
N VAL A 223 -0.15 19.11 10.40
CA VAL A 223 0.01 19.07 8.94
C VAL A 223 1.07 20.07 8.49
N ARG A 224 1.99 19.63 7.63
CA ARG A 224 2.98 20.44 6.93
C ARG A 224 2.94 20.13 5.45
N HIS A 225 3.17 21.15 4.62
CA HIS A 225 3.39 20.95 3.19
C HIS A 225 4.89 20.82 2.91
N ASN A 226 5.26 19.83 2.11
CA ASN A 226 6.63 19.63 1.65
C ASN A 226 6.73 19.96 0.15
N PRO A 227 7.07 21.21 -0.22
CA PRO A 227 7.07 21.64 -1.62
C PRO A 227 8.13 20.92 -2.46
N LYS A 228 9.22 20.44 -1.84
CA LYS A 228 10.29 19.73 -2.56
C LYS A 228 9.82 18.38 -3.12
N HIS A 229 8.87 17.74 -2.44
CA HIS A 229 8.38 16.41 -2.79
C HIS A 229 6.91 16.41 -3.22
N ASP A 230 6.31 17.59 -3.37
CA ASP A 230 4.88 17.78 -3.66
C ASP A 230 4.00 16.84 -2.83
N ALA A 231 4.14 16.95 -1.51
CA ALA A 231 3.53 16.03 -0.56
C ALA A 231 3.11 16.73 0.73
N TYR A 232 2.15 16.13 1.43
CA TYR A 232 1.76 16.55 2.78
C TYR A 232 2.36 15.62 3.84
N ASN A 233 2.97 16.23 4.85
CA ASN A 233 3.50 15.52 5.99
C ASN A 233 2.56 15.73 7.19
N VAL A 234 2.23 14.65 7.88
CA VAL A 234 1.59 14.69 9.21
C VAL A 234 2.66 14.37 10.24
N LEU A 235 3.04 15.36 11.04
CA LEU A 235 4.08 15.21 12.05
C LEU A 235 3.51 14.50 13.27
N VAL A 236 4.08 13.34 13.57
CA VAL A 236 3.81 12.57 14.78
C VAL A 236 4.72 13.10 15.89
N SER A 237 4.11 13.40 17.03
CA SER A 237 4.79 13.90 18.22
C SER A 237 4.47 13.03 19.43
N ARG A 238 5.10 13.28 20.57
CA ARG A 238 4.77 12.62 21.85
C ARG A 238 3.30 12.77 22.27
N ASN A 239 2.61 13.79 21.78
CA ASN A 239 1.19 14.02 22.09
C ASN A 239 0.23 13.35 21.08
N THR A 240 0.77 12.70 20.04
CA THR A 240 -0.01 11.97 19.05
C THR A 240 -0.41 10.63 19.63
N ARG A 241 -1.67 10.22 19.44
CA ARG A 241 -2.17 8.90 19.82
C ARG A 241 -2.55 8.12 18.58
N ILE A 242 -2.16 6.85 18.50
CA ILE A 242 -2.37 6.00 17.33
C ILE A 242 -2.89 4.64 17.78
N ASN A 243 -4.11 4.31 17.34
CA ASN A 243 -4.76 3.05 17.64
C ASN A 243 -5.16 2.37 16.33
N THR A 244 -5.25 1.04 16.35
CA THR A 244 -6.00 0.31 15.31
C THR A 244 -7.50 0.42 15.64
N PRO A 245 -8.35 0.87 14.71
CA PRO A 245 -9.79 0.95 14.95
C PRO A 245 -10.36 -0.41 15.31
N ALA A 246 -11.38 -0.43 16.18
CA ALA A 246 -12.14 -1.65 16.43
C ALA A 246 -12.80 -2.10 15.12
N MET A 247 -12.53 -3.33 14.70
CA MET A 247 -13.25 -3.96 13.58
C MET A 247 -14.68 -4.23 14.03
N HIS A 248 -15.66 -3.58 13.43
CA HIS A 248 -17.06 -4.00 13.55
C HIS A 248 -17.24 -5.27 12.70
N GLY A 249 -17.51 -6.41 13.35
CA GLY A 249 -17.87 -7.66 12.69
C GLY A 249 -16.75 -8.70 12.58
N ARG A 250 -16.20 -9.15 13.72
CA ARG A 250 -15.80 -10.57 13.84
C ARG A 250 -16.99 -11.30 14.45
N GLU A 251 -17.95 -11.68 13.61
CA GLU A 251 -18.79 -12.85 13.84
C GLU A 251 -18.26 -13.97 12.95
#